data_AF-A0A967H7E4-F1
#
_entry.id   AF-A0A967H7E4-F1
#
_cell.length_a   1.000
_cell.length_b   1.000
_cell.length_c   1.000
_cell.angle_alpha   90.00
_cell.angle_beta   90.00
_cell.angle_gamma   90.00
#
_symmetry.space_group_name_H-M   'P 1'
#
loop_
_entity.id
_entity.type
_entity.pdbx_description
1 polymer ?
#
loop_
_entity_poly.entity_id
_entity_poly.type
_entity_poly.pdbx_seq_one_letter_code
_entity_poly.pdbx_strand_id
1 'polypeptide(L)' 'KLYPDISSRRMVHEIIRRMINYVVVDLVENSKNRISISGVKSIQDVRDAGEALMVFSETVREEMTLLKRFLRNNLYN' A
#
# COMPACT_ATOMS: atom_id res chain seq x y z
N LYS A 1 0.59 -25.92 -11.04
CA LYS A 1 1.35 -25.03 -10.12
C LYS A 1 2.71 -24.73 -10.75
N LEU A 2 3.13 -23.46 -10.88
CA LEU A 2 4.37 -23.09 -11.58
C LEU A 2 5.67 -23.45 -10.82
N TYR A 3 5.60 -23.68 -9.50
CA TYR A 3 6.76 -24.06 -8.67
C TYR A 3 6.35 -25.09 -7.61
N PRO A 4 6.24 -26.38 -7.96
CA PRO A 4 5.79 -27.41 -7.02
C PRO A 4 6.78 -27.63 -5.85
N ASP A 5 8.08 -27.46 -6.09
CA ASP A 5 9.16 -27.77 -5.12
C ASP A 5 9.78 -26.54 -4.44
N ILE A 6 9.10 -25.39 -4.49
CA ILE A 6 9.62 -24.18 -3.85
C ILE A 6 9.67 -24.36 -2.33
N SER A 7 10.82 -24.02 -1.73
CA SER A 7 10.95 -24.09 -0.27
C SER A 7 9.99 -23.11 0.41
N SER A 8 9.44 -23.51 1.56
CA SER A 8 8.50 -22.69 2.33
C SER A 8 9.06 -21.31 2.66
N ARG A 9 10.37 -21.22 2.96
CA ARG A 9 11.05 -19.94 3.20
C ARG A 9 11.02 -19.02 1.98
N ARG A 10 11.30 -19.55 0.79
CA ARG A 10 11.24 -18.76 -0.46
C ARG A 10 9.80 -18.34 -0.74
N MET A 11 8.84 -19.24 -0.53
CA MET A 11 7.41 -18.94 -0.68
C MET A 11 6.98 -17.76 0.21
N VAL A 12 7.35 -17.76 1.49
CA VAL A 12 7.04 -16.66 2.42
C VAL A 12 7.66 -15.34 1.94
N HIS A 13 8.94 -15.34 1.55
CA HIS A 13 9.59 -14.13 1.03
C HIS A 13 8.94 -13.61 -0.26
N GLU A 14 8.55 -14.50 -1.16
CA GLU A 14 7.83 -14.15 -2.40
C GLU A 14 6.48 -13.50 -2.12
N ILE A 15 5.73 -14.05 -1.17
CA ILE A 15 4.43 -13.51 -0.75
C ILE A 15 4.62 -12.10 -0.19
N ILE A 16 5.53 -11.94 0.78
CA ILE A 16 5.79 -10.63 1.40
C ILE A 16 6.22 -9.60 0.36
N ARG A 17 7.12 -9.96 -0.55
CA ARG A 17 7.58 -9.03 -1.60
C ARG A 17 6.45 -8.61 -2.52
N ARG A 18 5.57 -9.54 -2.92
CA ARG A 18 4.42 -9.22 -3.78
C ARG A 18 3.42 -8.33 -3.06
N MET A 19 3.19 -8.56 -1.78
CA MET A 19 2.35 -7.69 -0.94
C MET A 19 2.94 -6.28 -0.84
N ILE A 20 4.24 -6.15 -0.55
CA ILE A 20 4.92 -4.84 -0.52
C ILE A 20 4.80 -4.15 -1.87
N ASN A 21 5.09 -4.86 -2.97
CA ASN A 21 5.00 -4.30 -4.31
C ASN A 21 3.58 -3.78 -4.61
N TYR A 22 2.56 -4.56 -4.28
CA TYR A 22 1.17 -4.17 -4.47
C TYR A 22 0.82 -2.87 -3.73
N VAL A 23 1.15 -2.79 -2.44
CA VAL A 23 0.88 -1.61 -1.59
C VAL A 23 1.65 -0.37 -2.06
N VAL A 24 2.91 -0.54 -2.47
CA VAL A 24 3.75 0.56 -2.98
C VAL A 24 3.24 1.08 -4.32
N VAL A 25 2.91 0.18 -5.25
CA VAL A 25 2.37 0.57 -6.56
C VAL A 25 1.05 1.32 -6.40
N ASP A 26 0.14 0.83 -5.55
CA ASP A 26 -1.11 1.52 -5.25
C ASP A 26 -0.89 2.93 -4.71
N LEU A 27 -0.01 3.08 -3.70
CA LEU A 27 0.28 4.39 -3.11
C LEU A 27 0.79 5.37 -4.15
N VAL A 28 1.73 4.94 -4.99
CA VAL A 28 2.33 5.80 -6.02
C VAL A 28 1.27 6.23 -7.04
N GLU A 29 0.51 5.29 -7.58
CA GLU A 29 -0.46 5.59 -8.64
C GLU A 29 -1.65 6.41 -8.11
N ASN A 30 -2.19 6.05 -6.94
CA ASN A 30 -3.28 6.82 -6.32
C ASN A 30 -2.83 8.23 -5.93
N SER A 31 -1.61 8.39 -5.38
CA SER A 31 -1.09 9.70 -5.00
C SER A 31 -0.80 10.58 -6.22
N LYS A 32 -0.24 10.02 -7.31
CA LYS A 32 -0.08 10.74 -8.58
C LYS A 32 -1.41 11.26 -9.11
N ASN A 33 -2.45 10.42 -9.09
CA ASN A 33 -3.78 10.84 -9.52
C ASN A 33 -4.33 11.97 -8.65
N ARG A 34 -4.23 11.86 -7.32
CA ARG A 34 -4.65 12.91 -6.38
C ARG A 34 -3.91 14.21 -6.59
N ILE A 35 -2.59 14.17 -6.79
CA ILE A 35 -1.77 15.35 -7.12
C ILE A 35 -2.20 15.99 -8.44
N SER A 36 -2.50 15.17 -9.45
CA SER A 36 -2.98 15.69 -10.75
C SER A 36 -4.33 16.37 -10.62
N ILE A 37 -5.25 15.82 -9.82
CA ILE A 37 -6.60 16.35 -9.61
C ILE A 37 -6.57 17.61 -8.74
N SER A 38 -5.74 17.63 -7.70
CA SER A 38 -5.64 18.79 -6.80
C SER A 38 -5.03 20.01 -7.47
N GLY A 39 -4.28 19.83 -8.56
CA GLY A 39 -3.73 20.92 -9.36
C GLY A 39 -2.65 21.74 -8.63
N VAL A 40 -2.10 21.21 -7.54
CA VAL A 40 -1.04 21.86 -6.75
C VAL A 40 0.20 22.13 -7.62
N LYS A 41 0.74 23.35 -7.53
CA LYS A 41 1.94 23.78 -8.27
C LYS A 41 3.05 24.28 -7.35
N SER A 42 2.74 24.50 -6.09
CA SER A 42 3.69 24.96 -5.08
C SER A 42 3.60 24.14 -3.80
N ILE A 43 4.63 24.25 -2.96
CA ILE A 43 4.62 23.65 -1.63
C ILE A 43 3.54 24.27 -0.73
N GLN A 44 3.17 25.54 -0.98
CA GLN A 44 2.12 26.21 -0.22
C GLN A 44 0.76 25.60 -0.58
N ASP A 45 0.50 25.35 -1.87
CA ASP A 45 -0.72 24.69 -2.34
C ASP A 45 -0.89 23.30 -1.70
N VAL A 46 0.21 22.56 -1.51
CA VAL A 46 0.19 21.26 -0.82
C VAL A 46 -0.23 21.39 0.65
N ARG A 47 0.26 22.43 1.35
CA ARG A 47 -0.11 22.69 2.75
C ARG A 47 -1.56 23.16 2.87
N ASP A 48 -2.03 23.91 1.89
CA ASP A 48 -3.37 24.51 1.85
C ASP A 48 -4.41 23.60 1.20
N ALA A 49 -4.02 22.44 0.65
CA ALA A 49 -4.89 21.51 -0.06
C ALA A 49 -6.06 20.97 0.79
N GLY A 50 -5.97 21.03 2.13
CA GLY A 50 -7.02 20.59 3.05
C GLY A 50 -7.22 19.07 3.12
N GLU A 51 -6.51 18.32 2.28
CA GLU A 51 -6.56 16.86 2.24
C GLU A 51 -5.17 16.24 2.04
N ALA A 52 -5.03 14.97 2.43
CA ALA A 52 -3.80 14.23 2.17
C ALA A 52 -3.67 13.90 0.67
N LEU A 53 -2.50 14.19 0.10
CA LEU A 53 -2.17 13.82 -1.28
C LEU A 53 -1.48 12.45 -1.38
N MET A 54 -0.80 12.04 -0.30
CA MET A 54 -0.13 10.73 -0.21
C MET A 54 -1.03 9.74 0.54
N VAL A 55 -1.84 9.00 -0.20
CA VAL A 55 -2.86 8.11 0.39
C VAL A 55 -2.98 6.85 -0.44
N PHE A 56 -3.22 5.71 0.22
CA PHE A 56 -3.67 4.49 -0.45
C PHE A 56 -5.07 4.69 -1.05
N SER A 57 -5.36 3.93 -2.10
CA SER A 57 -6.74 3.78 -2.56
C SER A 57 -7.63 3.25 -1.43
N GLU A 58 -8.94 3.44 -1.56
CA GLU A 58 -9.89 2.94 -0.55
C GLU A 58 -9.72 1.43 -0.34
N THR A 59 -9.66 0.69 -1.44
CA THR A 59 -9.48 -0.77 -1.43
C THR A 59 -8.22 -1.18 -0.67
N VAL A 60 -7.06 -0.62 -1.00
CA VAL A 60 -5.80 -1.00 -0.34
C VAL A 60 -5.79 -0.56 1.13
N ARG A 61 -6.46 0.54 1.48
CA ARG A 61 -6.60 0.98 2.87
C ARG A 61 -7.42 0.00 3.70
N GLU A 62 -8.53 -0.50 3.16
CA GLU A 62 -9.35 -1.53 3.80
C GLU A 62 -8.57 -2.84 3.97
N GLU A 63 -7.89 -3.30 2.92
CA GLU A 63 -7.05 -4.50 2.94
C GLU A 63 -5.92 -4.39 3.98
N MET A 64 -5.24 -3.25 4.04
CA MET A 64 -4.20 -2.98 5.04
C MET A 64 -4.76 -2.95 6.47
N THR A 65 -5.98 -2.46 6.65
CA THR A 65 -6.64 -2.46 7.96
C THR A 65 -6.94 -3.88 8.42
N LEU A 66 -7.45 -4.72 7.52
CA LEU A 66 -7.67 -6.14 7.78
C LEU A 66 -6.36 -6.88 8.09
N LEU A 67 -5.30 -6.62 7.30
CA LEU A 67 -3.98 -7.22 7.52
C LEU A 67 -3.41 -6.82 8.89
N LYS A 68 -3.47 -5.55 9.26
CA LYS A 68 -3.01 -5.08 10.58
C LYS A 68 -3.77 -5.77 11.71
N ARG A 69 -5.10 -5.92 11.59
CA ARG A 69 -5.92 -6.63 12.58
C ARG A 69 -5.51 -8.11 12.69
N PHE A 70 -5.31 -8.77 11.55
CA PHE A 70 -4.84 -10.14 11.52
C PHE A 70 -3.49 -10.30 12.20
N LEU A 71 -2.51 -9.46 11.87
CA LEU A 71 -1.16 -9.51 12.46
C LEU A 71 -1.20 -9.21 13.96
N ARG A 72 -2.04 -8.26 14.40
CA ARG A 72 -2.21 -7.97 15.83
C ARG A 72 -2.64 -9.22 16.61
N ASN A 73 -3.59 -9.97 16.08
CA ASN A 73 -4.12 -11.16 16.73
C ASN A 73 -3.15 -12.36 16.73
N ASN A 74 -2.23 -12.44 15.76
CA ASN A 74 -1.42 -13.65 15.54
C ASN A 74 0.09 -13.47 15.80
N LEU A 75 0.57 -12.24 15.97
CA LEU A 75 2.01 -11.96 16.12
C LEU A 75 2.34 -11.07 17.32
N TYR A 76 1.45 -10.15 17.71
CA TYR A 76 1.76 -9.09 18.67
C TYR A 76 1.02 -9.22 20.01
N ASN A 77 0.00 -10.09 20.09
CA ASN A 77 -0.64 -10.48 21.34
C ASN A 77 0.00 -11.77 21.86
#